data_AF-A0A7W6TZQ8-F1
#
_entry.id   AF-A0A7W6TZQ8-F1
#
_cell.length_a   1.000
_cell.length_b   1.000
_cell.length_c   1.000
_cell.angle_alpha   90.00
_cell.angle_beta   90.00
_cell.angle_gamma   90.00
#
_symmetry.space_group_name_H-M   'P 1'
#
loop_
_entity.id
_entity.type
_entity.pdbx_description
1 polymer ?
#
loop_
_entity_poly.entity_id
_entity_poly.type
_entity_poly.pdbx_seq_one_letter_code
_entity_poly.pdbx_strand_id
1 'polypeptide(L)'
;MFLQIGGRYFNINSIKSIRPYSKPNDPAHWAEIELMDGSRFDDLVLPDQLDAFSRKYFPAPPGYESLGVEVDGDEVRIWSETVIAFAYDAGASELAPITLESGLRESFAVKTPRGTVHCPGMTYLSQDRFVTKELEAQKGGSK
;
A
#
# COMPACT_ATOMS: atom_id res chain seq x y z
N MET A 1 4.73 -4.11 -13.95
CA MET A 1 4.41 -4.22 -12.52
C MET A 1 4.14 -5.70 -12.23
N PHE A 2 4.72 -6.24 -11.16
CA PHE A 2 4.53 -7.65 -10.78
C PHE A 2 3.72 -7.72 -9.48
N LEU A 3 2.83 -8.70 -9.37
CA LEU A 3 2.04 -9.01 -8.19
C LEU A 3 2.55 -10.32 -7.59
N GLN A 4 2.85 -10.32 -6.30
CA GLN A 4 3.16 -11.54 -5.56
C GLN A 4 1.86 -12.18 -5.08
N ILE A 5 1.63 -13.44 -5.44
CA ILE A 5 0.47 -14.23 -5.01
C ILE A 5 1.03 -15.53 -4.43
N GLY A 6 0.82 -15.75 -3.14
CA GLY A 6 1.48 -16.85 -2.43
C GLY A 6 3.00 -16.81 -2.60
N GLY A 7 3.57 -17.89 -3.12
CA GLY A 7 5.01 -18.03 -3.37
C GLY A 7 5.50 -17.54 -4.75
N ARG A 8 4.62 -16.95 -5.59
CA ARG A 8 4.93 -16.67 -7.01
C ARG A 8 4.75 -15.20 -7.37
N TYR A 9 5.52 -14.76 -8.36
CA TYR A 9 5.40 -13.42 -8.96
C TYR A 9 4.76 -13.51 -10.35
N PHE A 10 3.73 -12.71 -10.56
CA PHE A 10 3.00 -12.63 -11.83
C PHE A 10 3.10 -11.24 -12.42
N ASN A 11 3.34 -11.13 -13.72
CA ASN A 11 3.21 -9.84 -14.40
C ASN A 11 1.73 -9.46 -14.44
N ILE A 12 1.34 -8.32 -13.91
CA ILE A 12 -0.07 -7.89 -13.83
C ILE A 12 -0.74 -7.90 -15.21
N ASN A 13 0.00 -7.53 -16.27
CA ASN A 13 -0.54 -7.49 -17.64
C ASN A 13 -0.78 -8.88 -18.24
N SER A 14 -0.24 -9.94 -17.63
CA SER A 14 -0.46 -11.32 -18.03
C SER A 14 -1.62 -11.99 -17.30
N ILE A 15 -2.14 -11.38 -16.23
CA ILE A 15 -3.21 -11.96 -15.42
C ILE A 15 -4.56 -11.64 -16.07
N LYS A 16 -5.35 -12.67 -16.31
CA LYS A 16 -6.74 -12.55 -16.77
C LYS A 16 -7.72 -12.48 -15.60
N SER A 17 -7.56 -13.32 -14.58
CA SER A 17 -8.37 -13.27 -13.37
C SER A 17 -7.68 -13.95 -12.19
N ILE A 18 -8.00 -13.49 -10.97
CA ILE A 18 -7.65 -14.11 -9.70
C ILE A 18 -8.96 -14.43 -8.99
N ARG A 19 -9.17 -15.68 -8.59
CA ARG A 19 -10.40 -16.13 -7.93
C ARG A 19 -10.08 -16.79 -6.60
N PRO A 20 -10.32 -16.10 -5.48
CA PRO A 20 -10.25 -16.71 -4.16
C PRO A 20 -11.23 -17.87 -4.00
N TYR A 21 -10.81 -18.92 -3.29
CA TYR A 21 -11.68 -20.01 -2.88
C TYR A 21 -11.15 -20.71 -1.61
N SER A 22 -12.02 -21.51 -0.98
CA SER A 22 -11.66 -22.39 0.13
C SER A 22 -11.76 -23.84 -0.32
N LYS A 23 -10.79 -24.68 0.05
CA LYS A 23 -10.85 -26.13 -0.19
C LYS A 23 -11.64 -26.81 0.94
N PRO A 24 -12.39 -27.88 0.65
CA PRO A 24 -13.03 -28.67 1.70
C PRO A 24 -11.97 -29.21 2.67
N ASN A 25 -12.17 -29.00 3.98
CA ASN A 25 -11.28 -29.45 5.06
C ASN A 25 -9.88 -28.80 5.08
N ASP A 26 -9.69 -27.68 4.39
CA ASP A 26 -8.46 -26.90 4.48
C ASP A 26 -8.80 -25.51 5.05
N PRO A 27 -8.30 -25.14 6.25
CA PRO A 27 -8.53 -23.82 6.81
C PRO A 27 -7.75 -22.71 6.07
N ALA A 28 -6.85 -23.07 5.16
CA ALA A 28 -6.03 -22.12 4.43
C ALA A 28 -6.80 -21.45 3.28
N HIS A 29 -6.41 -20.22 2.92
CA HIS A 29 -7.00 -19.50 1.80
C HIS A 29 -6.27 -19.82 0.50
N TRP A 30 -7.01 -20.02 -0.57
CA TRP A 30 -6.47 -20.35 -1.88
C TRP A 30 -6.96 -19.33 -2.92
N ALA A 31 -6.20 -19.17 -4.00
CA ALA A 31 -6.68 -18.51 -5.20
C ALA A 31 -6.31 -19.28 -6.46
N GLU A 32 -7.25 -19.33 -7.40
CA GLU A 32 -7.00 -19.74 -8.79
C GLU A 32 -6.58 -18.50 -9.59
N ILE A 33 -5.40 -18.55 -10.21
CA ILE A 33 -4.88 -17.51 -11.10
C ILE A 33 -4.97 -18.01 -12.53
N GLU A 34 -5.74 -17.33 -13.38
CA GLU A 34 -5.80 -17.58 -14.82
C GLU A 34 -5.00 -16.49 -15.55
N LEU A 35 -4.06 -16.88 -16.40
CA LEU A 35 -3.31 -15.95 -17.26
C LEU A 35 -4.01 -15.75 -18.61
N MET A 36 -3.59 -14.72 -19.34
CA MET A 36 -4.12 -14.37 -20.66
C MET A 36 -3.86 -15.45 -21.72
N ASP A 37 -2.84 -16.29 -21.53
CA ASP A 37 -2.56 -17.45 -22.37
C ASP A 37 -3.42 -18.69 -22.03
N GLY A 38 -4.28 -18.59 -21.02
CA GLY A 38 -5.16 -19.66 -20.55
C GLY A 38 -4.55 -20.60 -19.52
N SER A 39 -3.27 -20.43 -19.17
CA SER A 39 -2.65 -21.20 -18.08
C SER A 39 -3.30 -20.88 -16.73
N ARG A 40 -3.36 -21.90 -15.86
CA ARG A 40 -3.99 -21.81 -14.53
C ARG A 40 -3.06 -22.29 -13.45
N PHE A 41 -3.08 -21.59 -12.32
CA PHE A 41 -2.28 -21.88 -11.15
C PHE A 41 -3.15 -21.82 -9.89
N ASP A 42 -2.91 -22.74 -8.98
CA ASP A 42 -3.47 -22.70 -7.62
C ASP A 42 -2.34 -22.38 -6.64
N ASP A 43 -2.50 -21.35 -5.84
CA ASP A 43 -1.53 -21.01 -4.81
C ASP A 43 -2.19 -20.65 -3.49
N LEU A 44 -1.42 -20.82 -2.41
CA LEU A 44 -1.83 -20.46 -1.06
C LEU A 44 -1.75 -18.94 -0.93
N VAL A 45 -2.81 -18.35 -0.40
CA VAL A 45 -2.95 -16.91 -0.24
C VAL A 45 -2.98 -16.60 1.24
N LEU A 46 -2.20 -15.61 1.66
CA LEU A 46 -2.30 -15.13 3.05
C LEU A 46 -3.59 -14.29 3.21
N PRO A 47 -4.25 -14.29 4.37
CA PRO A 47 -5.51 -13.57 4.56
C PRO A 47 -5.48 -12.09 4.13
N ASP A 48 -4.37 -11.40 4.36
CA ASP A 48 -4.10 -10.01 3.94
C ASP A 48 -3.96 -9.83 2.42
N GLN A 49 -3.58 -10.88 1.68
CA GLN A 49 -3.54 -10.88 0.22
C GLN A 49 -4.93 -11.01 -0.42
N LEU A 50 -5.92 -11.59 0.29
CA LEU A 50 -7.29 -11.65 -0.21
C LEU A 50 -7.91 -10.25 -0.31
N ASP A 51 -7.71 -9.44 0.71
CA ASP A 51 -8.11 -8.03 0.70
C ASP A 51 -7.30 -7.24 -0.33
N ALA A 52 -6.05 -7.64 -0.61
CA ALA A 52 -5.30 -7.05 -1.71
C ALA A 52 -5.89 -7.34 -3.10
N PHE A 53 -6.57 -8.48 -3.29
CA PHE A 53 -7.19 -8.82 -4.58
C PHE A 53 -8.50 -8.10 -4.87
N SER A 54 -9.21 -7.62 -3.85
CA SER A 54 -10.38 -6.75 -4.05
C SER A 54 -9.98 -5.34 -4.48
N ARG A 55 -8.72 -4.96 -4.25
CA ARG A 55 -8.21 -3.61 -4.50
C ARG A 55 -7.99 -3.36 -5.98
N LYS A 56 -8.47 -2.20 -6.45
CA LYS A 56 -8.17 -1.66 -7.78
C LYS A 56 -6.92 -0.80 -7.71
N TYR A 57 -5.98 -1.05 -8.61
CA TYR A 57 -4.72 -0.33 -8.67
C TYR A 57 -4.75 0.73 -9.78
N PHE A 58 -4.38 1.96 -9.45
CA PHE A 58 -4.32 3.08 -10.38
C PHE A 58 -2.89 3.64 -10.42
N PRO A 59 -2.26 3.77 -11.59
CA PRO A 59 -0.95 4.42 -11.68
C PRO A 59 -0.99 5.82 -11.08
N ALA A 60 0.02 6.17 -10.28
CA ALA A 60 0.12 7.50 -9.69
C ALA A 60 0.63 8.49 -10.75
N PRO A 61 0.09 9.71 -10.82
CA PRO A 61 0.73 10.80 -11.56
C PRO A 61 2.14 11.04 -11.01
N PRO A 62 3.07 11.57 -11.83
CA PRO A 62 4.43 11.84 -11.37
C PRO A 62 4.46 12.90 -10.25
N GLY A 63 5.43 12.75 -9.34
CA GLY A 63 5.71 13.71 -8.27
C GLY A 63 4.93 13.51 -6.97
N TYR A 64 4.20 12.40 -6.83
CA TYR A 64 3.64 11.99 -5.55
C TYR A 64 4.67 11.22 -4.73
N GLU A 65 4.71 11.51 -3.43
CA GLU A 65 5.62 10.85 -2.49
C GLU A 65 4.87 10.39 -1.24
N SER A 66 5.20 9.22 -0.74
CA SER A 66 4.81 8.79 0.60
C SER A 66 5.84 9.34 1.59
N LEU A 67 5.39 9.83 2.73
CA LEU A 67 6.22 10.41 3.77
C LEU A 67 5.95 9.73 5.11
N GLY A 68 6.99 9.67 5.93
CA GLY A 68 6.86 9.34 7.35
C GLY A 68 7.96 9.97 8.19
N VAL A 69 7.68 10.03 9.49
CA VAL A 69 8.58 10.54 10.52
C VAL A 69 8.71 9.48 11.59
N GLU A 70 9.96 9.12 11.88
CA GLU A 70 10.31 8.17 12.93
C GLU A 70 11.20 8.91 13.95
N VAL A 71 10.91 8.70 15.24
CA VAL A 71 11.70 9.25 16.34
C VAL A 71 12.24 8.07 17.15
N ASP A 72 13.56 8.00 17.28
CA ASP A 72 14.26 7.01 18.10
C ASP A 72 15.13 7.76 19.13
N GLY A 73 14.59 7.93 20.34
CA GLY A 73 15.18 8.79 21.37
C GLY A 73 15.26 10.25 20.91
N ASP A 74 16.47 10.76 20.74
CA ASP A 74 16.74 12.11 20.22
C ASP A 74 16.97 12.14 18.70
N GLU A 75 17.06 10.98 18.03
CA GLU A 75 17.21 10.91 16.58
C GLU A 75 15.85 11.06 15.88
N VAL A 76 15.79 11.97 14.91
CA VAL A 76 14.63 12.13 14.02
C VAL A 76 15.00 11.68 12.62
N ARG A 77 14.27 10.70 12.10
CA ARG A 77 14.41 10.22 10.72
C ARG A 77 13.16 10.59 9.94
N ILE A 78 13.39 11.24 8.80
CA ILE A 78 12.34 11.59 7.84
C ILE A 78 12.64 10.79 6.59
N TRP A 79 11.67 10.01 6.14
CA TRP A 79 11.79 9.26 4.89
C TRP A 79 10.76 9.75 3.89
N SER A 80 11.12 9.61 2.62
CA SER A 80 10.27 9.89 1.48
C SER A 80 10.49 8.86 0.39
N GLU A 81 9.40 8.28 -0.10
CA GLU A 81 9.44 7.26 -1.14
C GLU A 81 8.55 7.67 -2.31
N THR A 82 9.01 7.44 -3.54
CA THR A 82 8.21 7.73 -4.73
C THR A 82 6.98 6.82 -4.80
N VAL A 83 5.80 7.41 -4.97
CA VAL A 83 4.55 6.65 -5.18
C VAL A 83 4.42 6.32 -6.66
N ILE A 84 4.28 5.03 -6.97
CA ILE A 84 4.15 4.51 -8.33
C ILE A 84 2.68 4.17 -8.68
N ALA A 85 1.86 3.90 -7.67
CA ALA A 85 0.44 3.60 -7.84
C ALA A 85 -0.35 3.90 -6.55
N PHE A 86 -1.67 3.91 -6.66
CA PHE A 86 -2.62 3.93 -5.56
C PHE A 86 -3.49 2.67 -5.59
N ALA A 87 -3.66 2.03 -4.44
CA ALA A 87 -4.64 0.97 -4.25
C ALA A 87 -5.95 1.57 -3.72
N TYR A 88 -7.06 1.14 -4.30
CA TYR A 88 -8.41 1.48 -3.88
C TYR A 88 -9.15 0.22 -3.46
N ASP A 89 -9.61 0.15 -2.22
CA ASP A 89 -10.58 -0.84 -1.78
C ASP A 89 -11.98 -0.19 -1.73
N ALA A 90 -13.01 -0.91 -2.17
CA ALA A 90 -14.40 -0.47 -2.02
C ALA A 90 -14.82 -0.33 -0.53
N GLY A 91 -14.13 -1.03 0.38
CA GLY A 91 -14.32 -0.91 1.83
C GLY A 91 -13.50 0.21 2.49
N ALA A 92 -12.50 0.77 1.81
CA ALA A 92 -11.65 1.81 2.37
C ALA A 92 -12.16 3.21 2.01
N SER A 93 -12.14 4.13 2.97
CA SER A 93 -12.49 5.53 2.76
C SER A 93 -11.41 6.33 2.00
N GLU A 94 -10.21 5.78 1.85
CA GLU A 94 -9.05 6.49 1.27
C GLU A 94 -8.20 5.58 0.37
N LEU A 95 -7.43 6.21 -0.54
CA LEU A 95 -6.50 5.53 -1.44
C LEU A 95 -5.17 5.28 -0.74
N ALA A 96 -4.73 4.03 -0.69
CA ALA A 96 -3.43 3.66 -0.10
C ALA A 96 -2.30 3.78 -1.15
N PRO A 97 -1.19 4.50 -0.86
CA PRO A 97 -0.08 4.64 -1.78
C PRO A 97 0.74 3.35 -1.89
N ILE A 98 1.26 3.09 -3.08
CA ILE A 98 2.21 2.02 -3.38
C ILE A 98 3.51 2.67 -3.82
N THR A 99 4.58 2.36 -3.10
CA THR A 99 5.93 2.84 -3.40
C THR A 99 6.72 1.79 -4.16
N LEU A 100 7.82 2.22 -4.80
CA LEU A 100 8.73 1.30 -5.47
C LEU A 100 9.51 0.42 -4.47
N GLU A 101 9.87 0.98 -3.32
CA GLU A 101 10.79 0.37 -2.36
C GLU A 101 10.06 -0.49 -1.32
N SER A 102 9.06 0.07 -0.63
CA SER A 102 8.34 -0.60 0.45
C SER A 102 6.98 -1.20 0.08
N GLY A 103 6.47 -0.94 -1.13
CA GLY A 103 5.19 -1.48 -1.59
C GLY A 103 3.98 -0.72 -1.03
N LEU A 104 2.89 -1.45 -0.73
CA LEU A 104 1.63 -0.86 -0.27
C LEU A 104 1.75 -0.36 1.18
N ARG A 105 1.34 0.88 1.44
CA ARG A 105 1.35 1.49 2.79
C ARG A 105 -0.07 1.75 3.28
N GLU A 106 -0.42 1.24 4.45
CA GLU A 106 -1.75 1.44 5.06
C GLU A 106 -1.80 2.61 6.07
N SER A 107 -0.65 2.98 6.65
CA SER A 107 -0.48 4.21 7.43
C SER A 107 0.50 5.11 6.68
N PHE A 108 0.02 6.28 6.24
CA PHE A 108 0.78 7.11 5.32
C PHE A 108 0.46 8.58 5.45
N ALA A 109 1.43 9.41 5.09
CA ALA A 109 1.21 10.75 4.59
C ALA A 109 1.57 10.77 3.09
N VAL A 110 0.78 11.42 2.26
CA VAL A 110 1.05 11.57 0.83
C VAL A 110 1.33 13.04 0.52
N LYS A 111 2.53 13.33 0.03
CA LYS A 111 2.88 14.63 -0.52
C LYS A 111 2.51 14.68 -2.00
N THR A 112 1.72 15.68 -2.35
CA THR A 112 1.37 15.99 -3.73
C THR A 112 2.51 16.73 -4.44
N PRO A 113 2.52 16.78 -5.78
CA PRO A 113 3.50 17.57 -6.54
C PRO A 113 3.49 19.07 -6.20
N ARG A 114 2.41 19.58 -5.58
CA ARG A 114 2.29 20.97 -5.13
C ARG A 114 2.88 21.21 -3.73
N GLY A 115 3.42 20.18 -3.09
CA GLY A 115 4.01 20.23 -1.75
C GLY A 115 3.00 20.08 -0.61
N THR A 116 1.69 20.02 -0.90
CA THR A 116 0.65 19.73 0.10
C THR A 116 0.75 18.28 0.55
N VAL A 117 0.66 18.04 1.87
CA VAL A 117 0.74 16.72 2.48
C VAL A 117 -0.62 16.33 3.03
N HIS A 118 -1.15 15.18 2.61
CA HIS A 118 -2.41 14.62 3.07
C HIS A 118 -2.16 13.40 3.95
N CYS A 119 -2.80 13.37 5.11
CA CYS A 119 -2.88 12.22 6.00
C CYS A 119 -4.36 11.85 6.20
N PRO A 120 -4.67 10.63 6.63
CA PRO A 120 -6.03 10.28 7.03
C PRO A 120 -6.57 11.30 8.06
N GLY A 121 -7.63 12.01 7.68
CA GLY A 121 -8.28 13.03 8.52
C GLY A 121 -7.55 14.38 8.69
N MET A 122 -6.37 14.62 8.07
CA MET A 122 -5.67 15.90 8.19
C MET A 122 -4.93 16.30 6.90
N THR A 123 -4.79 17.60 6.65
CA THR A 123 -4.00 18.12 5.53
C THR A 123 -3.08 19.24 5.99
N TYR A 124 -1.82 19.16 5.56
CA TYR A 124 -0.77 20.11 5.86
C TYR A 124 -0.32 20.83 4.59
N LEU A 125 -0.05 22.13 4.72
CA LEU A 125 0.35 22.96 3.57
C LEU A 125 1.75 22.62 3.04
N SER A 126 2.61 21.99 3.85
CA SER A 126 3.98 21.61 3.50
C SER A 126 4.49 20.44 4.34
N GLN A 127 5.56 19.80 3.86
CA GLN A 127 6.29 18.76 4.59
C GLN A 127 6.81 19.25 5.94
N ASP A 128 7.38 20.46 6.02
CA ASP A 128 7.92 20.99 7.28
C ASP A 128 6.85 21.12 8.36
N ARG A 129 5.62 21.51 7.96
CA ARG A 129 4.48 21.60 8.88
C ARG A 129 4.02 20.23 9.36
N PHE A 130 3.98 19.25 8.45
CA PHE A 130 3.70 17.86 8.80
C PHE A 130 4.75 17.34 9.80
N VAL A 131 6.04 17.46 9.48
CA VAL A 131 7.14 16.99 10.34
C VAL A 131 7.07 17.63 11.72
N THR A 132 6.92 18.94 11.80
CA THR A 132 6.81 19.65 13.09
C THR A 132 5.67 19.11 13.94
N LYS A 133 4.50 18.86 13.31
CA LYS A 133 3.31 18.38 14.02
C LYS A 133 3.44 16.94 14.49
N GLU A 134 4.03 16.07 13.69
CA GLU A 134 4.31 14.68 14.10
C GLU A 134 5.30 14.62 15.27
N LEU A 135 6.36 15.46 15.23
CA LEU A 135 7.32 15.54 16.33
C LEU A 135 6.69 16.06 17.63
N GLU A 136 5.80 17.05 17.55
CA GLU A 136 5.03 17.54 18.70
C GLU A 136 4.12 16.44 19.28
N ALA A 137 3.42 15.70 18.42
CA ALA A 137 2.51 14.64 18.81
C ALA A 137 3.23 13.50 19.54
N GLN A 138 4.37 13.06 19.02
CA GLN A 138 5.16 11.97 19.60
C GLN A 138 5.80 12.36 20.94
N LYS A 139 6.22 13.62 21.10
CA LYS A 139 6.73 14.14 22.40
C LYS A 139 5.63 14.37 23.44
N GLY A 140 4.41 14.65 23.01
CA GLY A 140 3.25 14.86 23.91
C GLY A 140 2.62 13.59 24.47
N GLY A 141 2.95 12.42 23.93
CA GLY A 141 2.42 11.11 24.33
C GLY A 141 3.16 10.40 25.48
N SER A 142 4.33 10.90 25.91
CA SER A 142 5.02 10.40 27.10
C SER A 142 4.51 11.12 28.36
N LYS A 143 3.41 10.63 28.94
CA LYS A 143 3.04 10.91 30.33
C LYS A 143 2.48 9.67 31.02
#